data_AF-A0A6J5YT16-F1
#
_entry.id   AF-A0A6J5YT16-F1
#
_cell.length_a   1.000
_cell.length_b   1.000
_cell.length_c   1.000
_cell.angle_alpha   90.00
_cell.angle_beta   90.00
_cell.angle_gamma   90.00
#
_symmetry.space_group_name_H-M   'P 1'
#
loop_
_entity.id
_entity.type
_entity.pdbx_description
1 polymer ?
#
loop_
_entity_poly.entity_id
_entity_poly.type
_entity_poly.pdbx_seq_one_letter_code
_entity_poly.pdbx_strand_id
1 'polypeptide(L)'
;MSPAPRVGIDLLEIDRMERALQRRPRLAERLFTDGELAYSETQARPVQHLAARFCAKEAATKALELTVFRPLEIEVESRAGGSPRLILRGAAAERADQLKLQLGCSLTHSKSMAGAVVAGGPA
;
A
#
# COMPACT_ATOMS: atom_id res chain seq x y z
N MET A 1 11.16 1.58 -28.47
CA MET A 1 10.08 0.92 -27.69
C MET A 1 10.01 1.59 -26.34
N SER A 2 8.84 2.06 -25.91
CA SER A 2 8.65 2.49 -24.52
C SER A 2 8.89 1.29 -23.60
N PRO A 3 9.53 1.47 -22.43
CA PRO A 3 9.70 0.37 -21.48
C PRO A 3 8.34 -0.23 -21.13
N ALA A 4 8.31 -1.54 -20.94
CA ALA A 4 7.10 -2.24 -20.51
C ALA A 4 6.60 -1.65 -19.17
N PRO A 5 5.27 -1.50 -18.99
CA PRO A 5 4.72 -0.95 -17.76
C PRO A 5 5.10 -1.83 -16.57
N ARG A 6 5.48 -1.20 -15.45
CA ARG A 6 5.79 -1.89 -14.21
C ARG A 6 4.52 -2.01 -13.38
N VAL A 7 4.19 -3.23 -12.95
CA VAL A 7 2.93 -3.51 -12.27
C VAL A 7 3.20 -4.36 -11.04
N GLY A 8 2.48 -4.08 -9.97
CA GLY A 8 2.38 -4.93 -8.81
C GLY A 8 0.93 -5.11 -8.40
N ILE A 9 0.60 -6.31 -7.93
CA ILE A 9 -0.72 -6.66 -7.39
C ILE A 9 -0.53 -7.42 -6.09
N ASP A 10 -1.44 -7.18 -5.15
CA ASP A 10 -1.51 -7.95 -3.92
C ASP A 10 -2.96 -8.16 -3.48
N LEU A 11 -3.19 -9.27 -2.79
CA LEU A 11 -4.49 -9.70 -2.32
C LEU A 11 -4.33 -10.42 -0.98
N LEU A 12 -5.17 -10.10 0.00
CA LEU A 12 -5.13 -10.71 1.32
C LEU A 12 -6.53 -10.93 1.92
N GLU A 13 -6.64 -11.96 2.75
CA GLU A 13 -7.81 -12.18 3.61
C GLU A 13 -7.85 -11.19 4.76
N ILE A 14 -8.93 -10.43 4.90
CA ILE A 14 -9.08 -9.41 5.95
C ILE A 14 -8.94 -10.04 7.34
N ASP A 15 -9.52 -11.22 7.56
CA ASP A 15 -9.45 -11.92 8.84
C ASP A 15 -8.00 -12.32 9.19
N ARG A 16 -7.14 -12.56 8.18
CA ARG A 16 -5.71 -12.82 8.43
C ARG A 16 -5.01 -11.59 8.97
N MET A 17 -5.33 -10.41 8.44
CA MET A 17 -4.82 -9.14 8.99
C MET A 17 -5.35 -8.91 10.40
N GLU A 18 -6.65 -9.11 10.63
CA GLU A 18 -7.28 -8.95 11.93
C GLU A 18 -6.62 -9.82 13.01
N ARG A 19 -6.49 -11.14 12.76
CA ARG A 19 -5.81 -12.07 13.68
C ARG A 19 -4.36 -11.67 13.93
N ALA A 20 -3.67 -11.16 12.91
CA ALA A 20 -2.27 -10.74 13.04
C ALA A 20 -2.10 -9.51 13.94
N LEU A 21 -3.00 -8.53 13.82
CA LEU A 21 -3.02 -7.32 14.63
C LEU A 21 -3.43 -7.63 16.09
N GLN A 22 -4.45 -8.46 16.29
CA GLN A 22 -4.88 -8.91 17.62
C GLN A 22 -3.75 -9.65 18.35
N ARG A 23 -3.06 -10.57 17.66
CA ARG A 23 -1.95 -11.34 18.25
C ARG A 23 -0.72 -10.50 18.56
N ARG A 24 -0.53 -9.37 17.85
CA ARG A 24 0.66 -8.52 17.97
C ARG A 24 0.22 -7.04 17.93
N PRO A 25 -0.14 -6.44 19.07
CA PRO A 25 -0.68 -5.07 19.09
C PRO A 25 0.24 -4.02 18.43
N ARG A 26 1.56 -4.13 18.64
CA ARG A 26 2.58 -3.25 18.01
C ARG A 26 2.82 -3.52 16.51
N LEU A 27 2.11 -4.46 15.90
CA LEU A 27 2.26 -4.74 14.48
C LEU A 27 1.73 -3.59 13.63
N ALA A 28 0.65 -2.93 14.07
CA ALA A 28 0.06 -1.81 13.35
C ALA A 28 1.09 -0.69 13.11
N GLU A 29 1.76 -0.24 14.18
CA GLU A 29 2.82 0.78 14.18
C GLU A 29 4.04 0.40 13.32
N ARG A 30 4.26 -0.89 13.07
CA ARG A 30 5.35 -1.39 12.22
C ARG A 30 4.99 -1.47 10.74
N LEU A 31 3.70 -1.45 10.41
CA LEU A 31 3.20 -1.63 9.05
C LEU A 31 2.60 -0.35 8.46
N PHE A 32 2.08 0.55 9.29
CA PHE A 32 1.31 1.70 8.87
C PHE A 32 1.88 2.99 9.46
N THR A 33 1.83 4.07 8.69
CA THR A 33 2.14 5.41 9.21
C THR A 33 1.03 5.91 10.12
N ASP A 34 1.34 6.92 10.94
CA ASP A 34 0.33 7.56 11.80
C ASP A 34 -0.85 8.11 10.99
N GLY A 35 -0.59 8.65 9.79
CA GLY A 35 -1.63 9.13 8.88
C GLY A 35 -2.56 8.03 8.39
N GLU A 36 -2.02 6.84 8.09
CA GLU A 36 -2.82 5.68 7.68
C GLU A 36 -3.64 5.08 8.82
N LEU A 37 -3.06 5.04 10.03
CA LEU A 37 -3.76 4.61 11.24
C LEU A 37 -4.91 5.56 11.55
N ALA A 38 -4.63 6.86 11.64
CA ALA A 38 -5.62 7.89 11.90
C ALA A 38 -6.75 7.87 10.87
N TYR A 39 -6.43 7.76 9.56
CA TYR A 39 -7.48 7.61 8.55
C TYR A 39 -8.33 6.36 8.79
N SER A 40 -7.69 5.21 9.00
CA SER A 40 -8.40 3.93 9.08
C SER A 40 -9.33 3.86 10.30
N GLU A 41 -8.96 4.50 11.41
CA GLU A 41 -9.79 4.64 12.62
C GLU A 41 -11.09 5.43 12.38
N THR A 42 -11.10 6.36 11.42
CA THR A 42 -12.33 7.11 11.07
C THR A 42 -13.35 6.29 10.27
N GLN A 43 -12.96 5.10 9.80
CA GLN A 43 -13.80 4.28 8.92
C GLN A 43 -14.64 3.28 9.70
N ALA A 44 -15.78 2.88 9.14
CA ALA A 44 -16.68 1.92 9.79
C ALA A 44 -16.04 0.54 10.07
N ARG A 45 -15.05 0.12 9.26
CA ARG A 45 -14.31 -1.14 9.43
C ARG A 45 -12.80 -0.90 9.31
N PRO A 46 -12.11 -0.42 10.37
CA PRO A 46 -10.71 0.00 10.27
C PRO A 46 -9.77 -1.08 9.69
N VAL A 47 -9.91 -2.33 10.11
CA VAL A 47 -9.05 -3.44 9.65
C VAL A 47 -9.18 -3.71 8.15
N GLN A 48 -10.36 -3.53 7.56
CA GLN A 48 -10.56 -3.67 6.11
C GLN A 48 -9.77 -2.62 5.32
N HIS A 49 -9.73 -1.38 5.82
CA HIS A 49 -8.94 -0.31 5.21
C HIS A 49 -7.44 -0.51 5.41
N LEU A 50 -7.01 -1.00 6.57
CA LEU A 50 -5.61 -1.36 6.82
C LEU A 50 -5.16 -2.52 5.92
N ALA A 51 -6.02 -3.53 5.72
CA ALA A 51 -5.76 -4.63 4.80
C ALA A 51 -5.53 -4.14 3.36
N ALA A 52 -6.40 -3.26 2.84
CA ALA A 52 -6.24 -2.72 1.50
C ALA A 52 -4.94 -1.88 1.36
N ARG A 53 -4.57 -1.12 2.40
CA ARG A 53 -3.30 -0.37 2.44
C ARG A 53 -2.07 -1.28 2.47
N PHE A 54 -2.14 -2.36 3.23
CA PHE A 54 -1.09 -3.37 3.23
C PHE A 54 -0.88 -3.95 1.83
N CYS A 55 -1.98 -4.32 1.14
CA CYS A 55 -1.90 -4.76 -0.25
C CYS A 55 -1.26 -3.71 -1.16
N ALA A 56 -1.58 -2.43 -0.98
CA ALA A 56 -1.00 -1.36 -1.78
C ALA A 56 0.51 -1.20 -1.55
N LYS A 57 0.98 -1.36 -0.30
CA LYS A 57 2.42 -1.34 0.04
C LYS A 57 3.17 -2.52 -0.58
N GLU A 58 2.60 -3.73 -0.52
CA GLU A 58 3.16 -4.92 -1.15
C GLU A 58 3.16 -4.80 -2.68
N ALA A 59 2.06 -4.31 -3.26
CA ALA A 59 1.97 -4.05 -4.70
C ALA A 59 3.00 -3.00 -5.17
N ALA A 60 3.21 -1.93 -4.41
CA ALA A 60 4.24 -0.94 -4.71
C ALA A 60 5.66 -1.53 -4.61
N THR A 61 5.91 -2.35 -3.59
CA THR A 61 7.18 -3.08 -3.41
C THR A 61 7.49 -3.94 -4.63
N LYS A 62 6.48 -4.65 -5.16
CA LYS A 62 6.59 -5.46 -6.39
C LYS A 62 6.83 -4.62 -7.63
N ALA A 63 6.06 -3.53 -7.83
CA ALA A 63 6.20 -2.65 -8.99
C ALA A 63 7.59 -1.98 -9.06
N LEU A 64 8.17 -1.66 -7.90
CA LEU A 64 9.49 -1.08 -7.76
C LEU A 64 10.64 -2.12 -7.78
N GLU A 65 10.31 -3.41 -7.78
CA GLU A 65 11.28 -4.52 -7.64
C GLU A 65 12.17 -4.38 -6.40
N LEU A 66 11.60 -3.91 -5.29
CA LEU A 66 12.33 -3.83 -4.03
C LEU A 66 12.52 -5.23 -3.45
N THR A 67 13.74 -5.54 -3.02
CA THR A 67 14.08 -6.85 -2.43
C THR A 67 13.74 -6.95 -0.94
N VAL A 68 13.51 -5.82 -0.27
CA VAL A 68 13.19 -5.74 1.15
C VAL A 68 11.90 -4.97 1.34
N PHE A 69 10.95 -5.57 2.06
CA PHE A 69 9.70 -4.92 2.40
C PHE A 69 9.91 -3.91 3.54
N ARG A 70 9.77 -2.62 3.21
CA ARG A 70 9.88 -1.49 4.15
C ARG A 70 8.55 -0.73 4.17
N PRO A 71 7.53 -1.25 4.87
CA PRO A 71 6.16 -0.75 4.73
C PRO A 71 5.98 0.73 5.12
N LEU A 72 6.78 1.25 6.06
CA LEU A 72 6.70 2.65 6.48
C LEU A 72 7.32 3.64 5.49
N GLU A 73 8.05 3.15 4.48
CA GLU A 73 8.56 3.97 3.37
C GLU A 73 7.52 4.17 2.26
N ILE A 74 6.37 3.49 2.36
CA ILE A 74 5.28 3.55 1.37
C ILE A 74 4.00 3.88 2.14
N GLU A 75 3.50 5.09 1.98
CA GLU A 75 2.28 5.56 2.64
C GLU A 75 1.15 5.72 1.62
N VAL A 76 -0.05 5.23 1.96
CA VAL A 76 -1.26 5.37 1.15
C VAL A 76 -2.10 6.53 1.69
N GLU A 77 -1.97 7.69 1.06
CA GLU A 77 -2.79 8.86 1.33
C GLU A 77 -4.14 8.74 0.61
N SER A 78 -5.24 8.81 1.36
CA SER A 78 -6.59 8.91 0.80
C SER A 78 -7.10 10.34 0.95
N ARG A 79 -7.61 10.93 -0.13
CA ARG A 79 -8.24 12.25 -0.13
C ARG A 79 -9.75 12.12 -0.29
N ALA A 80 -10.51 13.03 0.32
CA ALA A 80 -11.95 13.12 0.10
C ALA A 80 -12.23 13.30 -1.40
N GLY A 81 -12.95 12.36 -2.01
CA GLY A 81 -13.35 12.42 -3.41
C GLY A 81 -12.25 12.18 -4.45
N GLY A 82 -11.06 11.72 -4.04
CA GLY A 82 -9.92 11.50 -4.94
C GLY A 82 -9.43 10.05 -5.00
N SER A 83 -8.69 9.74 -6.06
CA SER A 83 -7.94 8.47 -6.12
C SER A 83 -6.84 8.45 -5.06
N PRO A 84 -6.59 7.30 -4.42
CA PRO A 84 -5.52 7.15 -3.44
C PRO A 84 -4.15 7.43 -4.07
N ARG A 85 -3.23 8.00 -3.28
CA ARG A 85 -1.87 8.33 -3.71
C ARG A 85 -0.85 7.60 -2.87
N LEU A 86 0.26 7.22 -3.51
CA LEU A 86 1.43 6.67 -2.82
C LEU A 86 2.40 7.81 -2.50
N ILE A 87 2.76 7.94 -1.23
CA ILE A 87 3.85 8.79 -0.77
C ILE A 87 5.03 7.88 -0.48
N LEU A 88 6.10 8.01 -1.28
CA LEU A 88 7.30 7.20 -1.16
C LEU A 88 8.38 7.95 -0.38
N ARG A 89 9.15 7.22 0.42
CA ARG A 89 10.28 7.72 1.20
C ARG A 89 11.44 6.73 1.13
N GLY A 90 12.63 7.12 1.59
CA GLY A 90 13.78 6.24 1.71
C GLY A 90 14.09 5.46 0.42
N ALA A 91 14.34 4.16 0.56
CA ALA A 91 14.72 3.30 -0.56
C ALA A 91 13.60 3.16 -1.61
N ALA A 92 12.33 3.25 -1.20
CA ALA A 92 11.22 3.21 -2.15
C ALA A 92 11.20 4.44 -3.07
N ALA A 93 11.44 5.64 -2.53
CA ALA A 93 11.53 6.88 -3.32
C ALA A 93 12.76 6.86 -4.24
N GLU A 94 13.93 6.51 -3.71
CA GLU A 94 15.17 6.40 -4.48
C GLU A 94 15.02 5.44 -5.66
N ARG A 95 14.32 4.31 -5.45
CA ARG A 95 14.07 3.33 -6.50
C ARG A 95 13.12 3.85 -7.56
N ALA A 96 12.06 4.56 -7.18
CA ALA A 96 11.14 5.18 -8.13
C ALA A 96 11.85 6.20 -9.04
N ASP A 97 12.75 7.01 -8.46
CA ASP A 97 13.55 8.00 -9.18
C ASP A 97 14.54 7.34 -10.14
N GLN A 98 15.27 6.31 -9.70
CA GLN A 98 16.18 5.54 -10.56
C GLN A 98 15.45 4.93 -11.77
N LEU A 99 14.22 4.46 -11.56
CA LEU A 99 13.39 3.88 -12.61
C LEU A 99 12.62 4.94 -13.42
N LYS A 100 12.66 6.21 -13.00
CA LYS A 100 11.91 7.33 -13.58
C LYS A 100 10.41 7.03 -13.68
N LEU A 101 9.83 6.55 -12.58
CA LEU A 101 8.43 6.13 -12.51
C LEU A 101 7.58 7.09 -11.69
N GLN A 102 6.41 7.41 -12.25
CA GLN A 102 5.27 7.85 -11.46
C GLN A 102 4.35 6.65 -11.20
N LEU A 103 4.02 6.40 -9.93
CA LEU A 103 3.15 5.31 -9.53
C LEU A 103 1.70 5.79 -9.34
N GLY A 104 0.76 5.08 -9.95
CA GLY A 104 -0.67 5.14 -9.62
C GLY A 104 -1.08 3.89 -8.84
N CYS A 105 -2.11 4.01 -7.99
CA CYS A 105 -2.65 2.88 -7.25
C CYS A 105 -4.18 2.86 -7.26
N SER A 106 -4.74 1.66 -7.13
CA SER A 106 -6.17 1.43 -6.93
C SER A 106 -6.36 0.34 -5.89
N LEU A 107 -7.27 0.58 -4.95
CA LEU A 107 -7.55 -0.28 -3.80
C LEU A 107 -8.98 -0.79 -3.91
N THR A 108 -9.21 -2.04 -3.51
CA THR A 108 -10.53 -2.65 -3.47
C THR A 108 -10.66 -3.59 -2.28
N HIS A 109 -11.90 -3.82 -1.85
CA HIS A 109 -12.19 -4.81 -0.83
C HIS A 109 -13.59 -5.39 -1.00
N SER A 110 -13.76 -6.65 -0.60
CA SER A 110 -15.03 -7.32 -0.39
C SER A 110 -15.29 -7.49 1.12
N LYS A 111 -16.25 -8.33 1.49
CA LYS A 111 -16.49 -8.67 2.90
C LYS A 111 -15.29 -9.35 3.55
N SER A 112 -14.58 -10.21 2.82
CA SER A 112 -13.53 -11.10 3.31
C SER A 112 -12.13 -10.84 2.73
N MET A 113 -12.03 -10.14 1.60
CA MET A 113 -10.77 -9.92 0.89
C MET A 113 -10.49 -8.42 0.73
N ALA A 114 -9.21 -8.06 0.74
CA ALA A 114 -8.73 -6.75 0.32
C ALA A 114 -7.63 -6.93 -0.72
N GLY A 115 -7.54 -6.00 -1.67
CA GLY A 115 -6.56 -6.06 -2.74
C GLY A 115 -6.17 -4.67 -3.23
N ALA A 116 -5.02 -4.61 -3.90
CA ALA A 116 -4.56 -3.40 -4.54
C ALA A 116 -3.75 -3.71 -5.79
N VAL A 117 -3.82 -2.81 -6.76
CA VAL A 117 -2.93 -2.77 -7.91
C VAL A 117 -2.14 -1.46 -7.89
N VAL A 118 -0.86 -1.54 -8.22
CA VAL A 118 0.03 -0.40 -8.43
C VAL A 118 0.63 -0.53 -9.82
N ALA A 119 0.58 0.57 -10.58
CA ALA A 119 1.15 0.64 -11.92
C ALA A 119 2.08 1.84 -12.02
N GLY A 120 3.26 1.64 -12.61
CA GLY A 120 4.24 2.67 -12.90
C GLY A 120 4.19 3.08 -14.37
N GLY A 121 4.03 4.38 -14.60
CA GLY A 121 4.19 5.03 -15.89
C GLY A 121 5.43 5.94 -15.92
N PRO A 122 5.82 6.47 -17.09
CA PRO A 122 6.90 7.44 -17.20
C PRO A 122 6.62 8.66 -16.30
N ALA A 123 7.63 9.09 -15.54
CA ALA A 123 7.59 10.29 -14.72
C ALA A 123 7.70 11.59 -15.52
#